data_AF-A0A3L6PWD2-F1
#
_entry.id   AF-A0A3L6PWD2-F1
#
_cell.length_a   1.000
_cell.length_b   1.000
_cell.length_c   1.000
_cell.angle_alpha   90.00
_cell.angle_beta   90.00
_cell.angle_gamma   90.00
#
_symmetry.space_group_name_H-M   'P 1'
#
loop_
_entity.id
_entity.type
_entity.pdbx_description
1 polymer ?
#
loop_
_entity_poly.entity_id
_entity_poly.type
_entity_poly.pdbx_seq_one_letter_code
_entity_poly.pdbx_strand_id
1 'polypeptide(L)'
;MRQPVEDVEALYQKHVVSKMDSYDKSKTVIDINNITMTEEHFFKSFEPEGLLNSSAVDAQLSIWNAHYHDRIYLQQICAIFVPIFFKKHCFLVVANTETTSFDYMDSLSDPSYYEAALKVCENLRKYLCKHGIDALTWSLKIIPVVQQQNLHDCGYHMMLHMIHYGEKEMYNIVEVSKYYVLCFT
;
A
#
# COMPACT_ATOMS: atom_id res chain seq x y z
N MET A 1 -17.55 -18.47 16.47
CA MET A 1 -18.13 -18.59 15.11
C MET A 1 -17.35 -17.63 14.22
N ARG A 2 -16.66 -18.11 13.16
CA ARG A 2 -16.14 -17.22 12.11
C ARG A 2 -17.34 -16.73 11.29
N GLN A 3 -17.45 -15.43 11.02
CA GLN A 3 -18.43 -14.95 10.05
C GLN A 3 -18.21 -15.66 8.71
N PRO A 4 -19.27 -15.94 7.93
CA PRO A 4 -19.09 -16.41 6.57
C PRO A 4 -18.26 -15.36 5.83
N VAL A 5 -17.20 -15.77 5.16
CA VAL A 5 -16.49 -14.91 4.22
C VAL A 5 -17.50 -14.62 3.12
N GLU A 6 -18.08 -13.42 3.13
CA GLU A 6 -18.89 -12.96 2.00
C GLU A 6 -18.04 -13.08 0.74
N ASP A 7 -18.63 -13.58 -0.34
CA ASP A 7 -17.95 -13.72 -1.62
C ASP A 7 -17.37 -12.37 -2.04
N VAL A 8 -16.04 -12.30 -2.18
CA VAL A 8 -15.30 -11.07 -2.50
C VAL A 8 -15.83 -10.47 -3.80
N GLU A 9 -16.25 -11.32 -4.75
CA GLU A 9 -16.86 -10.87 -6.00
C GLU A 9 -18.22 -10.21 -5.74
N ALA A 10 -19.06 -10.81 -4.91
CA ALA A 10 -20.36 -10.23 -4.55
C ALA A 10 -20.19 -8.88 -3.85
N LEU A 11 -19.16 -8.73 -3.01
CA LEU A 11 -18.81 -7.45 -2.39
C LEU A 11 -18.38 -6.41 -3.43
N TYR A 12 -17.48 -6.77 -4.36
CA TYR A 12 -17.02 -5.86 -5.41
C TYR A 12 -18.18 -5.40 -6.31
N GLN A 13 -19.04 -6.33 -6.73
CA GLN A 13 -20.22 -6.04 -7.53
C GLN A 13 -21.17 -5.06 -6.82
N LYS A 14 -21.45 -5.32 -5.54
CA LYS A 14 -22.36 -4.51 -4.73
C LYS A 14 -21.82 -3.11 -4.41
N HIS A 15 -20.52 -2.97 -4.22
CA HIS A 15 -19.94 -1.73 -3.70
C HIS A 15 -19.25 -0.87 -4.77
N VAL A 16 -18.86 -1.46 -5.91
CA VAL A 16 -18.18 -0.75 -7.01
C VAL A 16 -19.00 -0.82 -8.29
N VAL A 17 -19.20 -2.01 -8.86
CA VAL A 17 -19.77 -2.18 -10.21
C VAL A 17 -21.20 -1.66 -10.31
N SER A 18 -22.07 -2.03 -9.38
CA SER A 18 -23.48 -1.60 -9.38
C SER A 18 -23.68 -0.09 -9.19
N LYS A 19 -22.63 0.65 -8.84
CA LYS A 19 -22.67 2.09 -8.58
C LYS A 19 -22.01 2.95 -9.65
N MET A 20 -21.45 2.37 -10.71
CA MET A 20 -20.70 3.10 -11.76
C MET A 20 -21.47 4.32 -12.31
N ASP A 21 -22.78 4.19 -12.48
CA ASP A 21 -23.62 5.25 -13.06
C ASP A 21 -24.40 6.08 -12.03
N SER A 22 -24.27 5.84 -10.72
CA SER A 22 -25.21 6.39 -9.73
C SER A 22 -24.66 6.72 -8.34
N TYR A 23 -23.34 6.92 -8.20
CA TYR A 23 -22.74 7.27 -6.91
C TYR A 23 -22.98 8.72 -6.46
N ASP A 24 -23.14 8.94 -5.16
CA ASP A 24 -23.28 10.27 -4.56
C ASP A 24 -21.89 10.85 -4.25
N LYS A 25 -21.48 11.83 -5.06
CA LYS A 25 -20.14 12.45 -4.96
C LYS A 25 -19.80 13.03 -3.60
N SER A 26 -20.81 13.43 -2.83
CA SER A 26 -20.65 14.10 -1.54
C SER A 26 -20.73 13.17 -0.34
N LYS A 27 -21.24 11.96 -0.53
CA LYS A 27 -21.49 11.01 0.55
C LYS A 27 -20.17 10.45 1.09
N THR A 28 -19.92 10.62 2.38
CA THR A 28 -18.80 9.95 3.05
C THR A 28 -19.10 8.45 3.17
N VAL A 29 -18.17 7.60 2.72
CA VAL A 29 -18.28 6.13 2.76
C VAL A 29 -17.17 5.46 3.57
N ILE A 30 -16.03 6.12 3.76
CA ILE A 30 -15.02 5.75 4.76
C ILE A 30 -14.96 6.88 5.78
N ASP A 31 -15.04 6.53 7.05
CA ASP A 31 -14.73 7.40 8.19
C ASP A 31 -14.08 6.51 9.26
N ILE A 32 -12.74 6.43 9.22
CA ILE A 32 -11.95 5.54 10.07
C ILE A 32 -10.81 6.34 10.67
N ASN A 33 -10.77 6.46 11.99
CA ASN A 33 -9.69 7.16 12.71
C ASN A 33 -9.43 8.58 12.16
N ASN A 34 -10.49 9.34 11.87
CA ASN A 34 -10.47 10.68 11.25
C ASN A 34 -9.95 10.73 9.80
N ILE A 35 -9.82 9.58 9.14
CA ILE A 35 -9.54 9.48 7.72
C ILE A 35 -10.88 9.28 7.02
N THR A 36 -11.30 10.29 6.28
CA THR A 36 -12.58 10.30 5.57
C THR A 36 -12.39 10.14 4.06
N MET A 37 -13.27 9.38 3.41
CA MET A 37 -13.33 9.27 1.96
C MET A 37 -14.77 9.39 1.47
N THR A 38 -14.98 10.19 0.43
CA THR A 38 -16.26 10.29 -0.27
C THR A 38 -16.50 9.10 -1.19
N GLU A 39 -17.75 8.83 -1.55
CA GLU A 39 -18.13 7.75 -2.46
C GLU A 39 -17.48 7.94 -3.84
N GLU A 40 -17.30 9.18 -4.30
CA GLU A 40 -16.55 9.48 -5.53
C GLU A 40 -15.09 9.04 -5.45
N HIS A 41 -14.38 9.38 -4.37
CA HIS A 41 -12.98 8.99 -4.22
C HIS A 41 -12.82 7.49 -4.00
N PHE A 42 -13.75 6.87 -3.29
CA PHE A 42 -13.80 5.42 -3.15
C PHE A 42 -13.97 4.77 -4.52
N PHE A 43 -15.01 5.17 -5.25
CA PHE A 43 -15.31 4.61 -6.56
C PHE A 43 -14.13 4.76 -7.53
N LYS A 44 -13.57 5.98 -7.68
CA LYS A 44 -12.41 6.23 -8.56
C LYS A 44 -11.15 5.46 -8.19
N SER A 45 -11.02 5.04 -6.93
CA SER A 45 -9.90 4.22 -6.48
C SER A 45 -10.07 2.75 -6.84
N PHE A 46 -11.32 2.25 -6.87
CA PHE A 46 -11.63 0.82 -6.96
C PHE A 46 -12.32 0.40 -8.26
N GLU A 47 -12.75 1.35 -9.10
CA GLU A 47 -13.24 1.05 -10.45
C GLU A 47 -12.14 0.39 -11.31
N PRO A 48 -12.49 -0.36 -12.36
CA PRO A 48 -11.51 -0.86 -13.31
C PRO A 48 -10.64 0.27 -13.84
N GLU A 49 -9.32 0.07 -13.83
CA GLU A 49 -8.31 1.09 -14.19
C GLU A 49 -8.22 2.31 -13.25
N GLY A 50 -8.93 2.27 -12.12
CA GLY A 50 -8.91 3.30 -11.09
C GLY A 50 -7.54 3.46 -10.44
N LEU A 51 -7.22 4.70 -10.06
CA LEU A 51 -5.98 5.01 -9.34
C LEU A 51 -6.24 5.06 -7.84
N LEU A 52 -5.56 4.21 -7.09
CA LEU A 52 -5.71 4.14 -5.65
C LEU A 52 -5.38 5.50 -4.99
N ASN A 53 -6.34 6.06 -4.26
CA ASN A 53 -6.16 7.29 -3.51
C ASN A 53 -5.38 7.06 -2.19
N SER A 54 -4.57 8.04 -1.79
CA SER A 54 -3.81 7.97 -0.52
C SER A 54 -4.69 7.74 0.70
N SER A 55 -5.91 8.30 0.72
CA SER A 55 -6.82 8.13 1.86
C SER A 55 -7.25 6.67 2.07
N ALA A 56 -7.26 5.83 1.02
CA ALA A 56 -7.53 4.40 1.16
C ALA A 56 -6.35 3.70 1.86
N VAL A 57 -5.13 4.05 1.46
CA VAL A 57 -3.91 3.52 2.07
C VAL A 57 -3.76 3.99 3.51
N ASP A 58 -4.03 5.26 3.79
CA ASP A 58 -4.00 5.82 5.14
C ASP A 58 -5.02 5.11 6.04
N ALA A 59 -6.25 4.90 5.55
CA ALA A 59 -7.29 4.20 6.30
C ALA A 59 -6.87 2.76 6.62
N GLN A 60 -6.31 2.04 5.64
CA GLN A 60 -5.81 0.68 5.82
C GLN A 60 -4.64 0.63 6.83
N LEU A 61 -3.67 1.54 6.71
CA LEU A 61 -2.57 1.70 7.65
C LEU A 61 -3.07 1.99 9.07
N SER A 62 -4.10 2.83 9.20
CA SER A 62 -4.69 3.18 10.47
C SER A 62 -5.40 2.00 11.15
N ILE A 63 -6.10 1.17 10.37
CA ILE A 63 -6.68 -0.10 10.83
C ILE A 63 -5.58 -1.04 11.32
N TRP A 64 -4.52 -1.24 10.51
CA TRP A 64 -3.40 -2.09 10.90
C TRP A 64 -2.75 -1.58 12.19
N ASN A 65 -2.42 -0.29 12.27
CA ASN A 65 -1.82 0.30 13.47
C ASN A 65 -2.70 0.12 14.70
N ALA A 66 -4.03 0.28 14.59
CA ALA A 66 -4.96 0.02 15.69
C ALA A 66 -4.92 -1.45 16.14
N HIS A 67 -4.93 -2.41 15.20
CA HIS A 67 -4.78 -3.84 15.52
C HIS A 67 -3.41 -4.19 16.13
N TYR A 68 -2.36 -3.44 15.80
CA TYR A 68 -1.04 -3.60 16.40
C TYR A 68 -0.93 -2.90 17.76
N HIS A 69 -1.70 -1.84 18.03
CA HIS A 69 -1.74 -1.20 19.35
C HIS A 69 -2.29 -2.12 20.46
N ASP A 70 -3.24 -3.00 20.12
CA ASP A 70 -3.72 -4.04 21.05
C ASP A 70 -2.68 -5.14 21.33
N ARG A 71 -1.61 -5.19 20.52
CA ARG A 71 -0.46 -6.08 20.71
C ARG A 71 0.71 -5.28 21.28
N ILE A 72 0.72 -5.13 22.61
CA ILE A 72 1.84 -4.64 23.42
C ILE A 72 3.12 -5.45 23.08
N TYR A 73 3.85 -5.04 22.04
CA TYR A 73 5.16 -5.58 21.66
C TYR A 73 6.13 -4.41 21.44
N LEU A 74 6.50 -3.82 22.57
CA LEU A 74 7.47 -2.74 22.71
C LEU A 74 8.93 -3.14 22.43
N GLN A 75 9.26 -4.15 21.60
CA GLN A 75 10.68 -4.53 21.43
C GLN A 75 11.22 -4.87 20.03
N GLN A 76 10.43 -5.06 18.98
CA GLN A 76 11.00 -5.23 17.63
C GLN A 76 10.07 -4.62 16.57
N ILE A 77 10.26 -3.34 16.25
CA ILE A 77 9.75 -2.81 14.98
C ILE A 77 10.60 -3.46 13.90
N CYS A 78 10.19 -4.60 13.33
CA CYS A 78 10.98 -5.26 12.27
C CYS A 78 11.00 -4.44 10.97
N ALA A 79 9.93 -3.71 10.70
CA ALA A 79 9.74 -2.95 9.46
C ALA A 79 8.89 -1.69 9.69
N ILE A 80 9.28 -0.57 9.06
CA ILE A 80 8.48 0.65 8.95
C ILE A 80 8.12 0.84 7.48
N PHE A 81 6.84 0.72 7.16
CA PHE A 81 6.32 0.92 5.81
C PHE A 81 6.09 2.41 5.53
N VAL A 82 6.64 2.88 4.41
CA VAL A 82 6.47 4.25 3.93
C VAL A 82 5.93 4.18 2.50
N PRO A 83 4.60 4.18 2.32
CA PRO A 83 4.01 4.32 0.99
C PRO A 83 4.28 5.72 0.46
N ILE A 84 4.70 5.83 -0.79
CA ILE A 84 5.10 7.10 -1.40
C ILE A 84 4.21 7.33 -2.62
N PHE A 85 3.46 8.43 -2.58
CA PHE A 85 2.70 8.93 -3.73
C PHE A 85 3.50 10.05 -4.38
N PHE A 86 3.99 9.81 -5.60
CA PHE A 86 4.81 10.77 -6.32
C PHE A 86 4.35 10.90 -7.77
N LYS A 87 3.91 12.11 -8.13
CA LYS A 87 3.23 12.39 -9.41
C LYS A 87 1.97 11.51 -9.53
N LYS A 88 1.90 10.65 -10.55
CA LYS A 88 0.78 9.72 -10.81
C LYS A 88 1.14 8.26 -10.51
N HIS A 89 2.20 8.05 -9.73
CA HIS A 89 2.73 6.73 -9.41
C HIS A 89 2.84 6.58 -7.91
N CYS A 90 2.83 5.34 -7.43
CA CYS A 90 3.15 5.03 -6.06
C CYS A 90 4.01 3.79 -5.94
N PHE A 91 4.90 3.85 -4.96
CA PHE A 91 5.92 2.84 -4.68
C PHE A 91 6.16 2.79 -3.17
N LEU A 92 6.88 1.76 -2.73
CA LEU A 92 7.08 1.48 -1.32
C LEU A 92 8.54 1.59 -0.91
N VAL A 93 8.80 2.29 0.19
CA VAL A 93 10.05 2.19 0.94
C VAL A 93 9.76 1.52 2.28
N VAL A 94 10.58 0.56 2.67
CA VAL A 94 10.50 -0.09 3.99
C VAL A 94 11.82 0.11 4.73
N ALA A 95 11.78 0.72 5.90
CA ALA A 95 12.94 0.68 6.80
C ALA A 95 12.93 -0.65 7.54
N ASN A 96 13.82 -1.57 7.14
CA ASN A 96 13.93 -2.91 7.69
C ASN A 96 15.05 -2.94 8.74
N THR A 97 14.67 -3.06 10.00
CA THR A 97 15.65 -3.09 11.11
C THR A 97 16.37 -4.41 11.23
N GLU A 98 15.81 -5.50 10.70
CA GLU A 98 16.43 -6.83 10.73
C GLU A 98 17.61 -6.90 9.75
N THR A 99 17.42 -6.37 8.55
CA THR A 99 18.44 -6.35 7.49
C THR A 99 19.28 -5.08 7.49
N THR A 100 18.95 -4.10 8.34
CA THR A 100 19.60 -2.78 8.44
C THR A 100 19.67 -2.07 7.08
N SER A 101 18.55 -2.08 6.34
CA SER A 101 18.44 -1.41 5.05
C SER A 101 17.11 -0.70 4.84
N PHE A 102 17.10 0.15 3.83
CA PHE A 102 15.87 0.63 3.24
C PHE A 102 15.56 -0.23 2.01
N ASP A 103 14.43 -0.89 1.99
CA ASP A 103 14.02 -1.74 0.88
C ASP A 103 13.08 -0.94 -0.02
N TYR A 104 13.42 -0.82 -1.29
CA TYR A 104 12.65 -0.11 -2.31
C TYR A 104 11.96 -1.11 -3.25
N MET A 105 10.64 -1.01 -3.32
CA MET A 105 9.79 -1.84 -4.18
C MET A 105 8.97 -0.93 -5.08
N ASP A 106 9.14 -1.13 -6.39
CA ASP A 106 8.49 -0.33 -7.42
C ASP A 106 8.08 -1.23 -8.59
N SER A 107 6.77 -1.32 -8.81
CA SER A 107 6.18 -2.09 -9.89
C SER A 107 6.28 -1.39 -11.25
N LEU A 108 6.67 -0.11 -11.31
CA LEU A 108 6.84 0.66 -12.54
C LEU A 108 8.16 1.42 -12.53
N SER A 109 9.23 0.75 -12.97
CA SER A 109 10.59 1.31 -12.95
C SER A 109 10.73 2.61 -13.77
N ASP A 110 11.08 3.70 -13.08
CA ASP A 110 11.52 4.97 -13.67
C ASP A 110 12.64 5.57 -12.78
N PRO A 111 13.76 6.05 -13.35
CA PRO A 111 14.85 6.63 -12.56
C PRO A 111 14.42 7.78 -11.62
N SER A 112 13.41 8.56 -12.00
CA SER A 112 12.93 9.67 -11.17
C SER A 112 12.22 9.22 -9.89
N TYR A 113 11.68 8.00 -9.86
CA TYR A 113 11.07 7.42 -8.66
C TYR A 113 12.13 6.92 -7.68
N TYR A 114 13.19 6.31 -8.19
CA TYR A 114 14.35 5.93 -7.38
C TYR A 114 15.01 7.14 -6.72
N GLU A 115 15.19 8.25 -7.45
CA GLU A 115 15.70 9.51 -6.90
C GLU A 115 14.77 10.10 -5.81
N ALA A 116 13.45 9.96 -5.96
CA ALA A 116 12.50 10.34 -4.93
C ALA A 116 12.63 9.43 -3.70
N ALA A 117 12.79 8.13 -3.88
CA ALA A 117 13.01 7.16 -2.80
C ALA A 117 14.29 7.47 -2.00
N LEU A 118 15.38 7.86 -2.67
CA LEU A 118 16.62 8.28 -2.00
C LEU A 118 16.39 9.45 -1.03
N LYS A 119 15.66 10.49 -1.48
CA LYS A 119 15.32 11.65 -0.65
C LYS A 119 14.44 11.27 0.54
N VAL A 120 13.48 10.37 0.34
CA VAL A 120 12.66 9.83 1.45
C VAL A 120 13.53 9.09 2.45
N CYS A 121 14.45 8.25 1.98
CA CYS A 121 15.38 7.51 2.84
C CYS A 121 16.31 8.43 3.64
N GLU A 122 16.76 9.56 3.07
CA GLU A 122 17.55 10.55 3.81
C GLU A 122 16.77 11.16 4.98
N ASN A 123 15.49 11.50 4.75
CA ASN A 123 14.64 12.06 5.79
C ASN A 123 14.27 11.00 6.84
N LEU A 124 13.95 9.79 6.40
CA LEU A 124 13.66 8.67 7.28
C LEU A 124 14.87 8.30 8.14
N ARG A 125 16.08 8.26 7.57
CA ARG A 125 17.33 8.06 8.30
C ARG A 125 17.50 9.07 9.43
N LYS A 126 17.32 10.37 9.15
CA LYS A 126 17.41 11.43 10.18
C LYS A 126 16.37 11.21 11.27
N TYR A 127 15.15 10.83 10.89
CA TYR A 127 14.08 10.53 11.84
C TYR A 127 14.44 9.33 12.74
N LEU A 128 14.91 8.24 12.16
CA LEU A 128 15.31 7.03 12.88
C LEU A 128 16.46 7.31 13.86
N CYS A 129 17.52 8.00 13.41
CA CYS A 129 18.65 8.37 14.27
C CYS A 129 18.20 9.26 15.43
N LYS A 130 17.28 10.21 15.18
CA LYS A 130 16.71 11.07 16.23
C LYS A 130 15.94 10.28 17.30
N HIS A 131 15.39 9.11 16.92
CA HIS A 131 14.64 8.23 17.82
C HIS A 131 15.46 7.01 18.30
N GLY A 132 16.78 7.07 18.19
CA GLY A 132 17.69 6.07 18.77
C GLY A 132 17.93 4.83 17.93
N ILE A 133 17.49 4.79 16.68
CA ILE A 133 17.81 3.72 15.71
C ILE A 133 19.01 4.18 14.87
N ASP A 134 20.14 3.47 14.98
CA ASP A 134 21.33 3.76 14.16
C ASP A 134 21.11 3.32 12.71
N ALA A 135 20.62 4.25 11.88
CA ALA A 135 20.39 4.07 10.46
C ALA A 135 21.47 4.74 9.58
N LEU A 136 22.59 5.20 10.16
CA LEU A 136 23.60 6.00 9.44
C LEU A 136 24.22 5.25 8.26
N THR A 137 24.44 3.95 8.43
CA THR A 137 25.06 3.07 7.43
C THR A 137 24.05 2.38 6.51
N TRP A 138 22.75 2.59 6.74
CA TRP A 138 21.72 1.91 5.97
C TRP A 138 21.67 2.43 4.54
N SER A 139 21.70 1.50 3.59
CA SER A 139 21.61 1.75 2.16
C SER A 139 20.21 1.42 1.62
N LEU A 140 19.86 2.07 0.51
CA LEU A 140 18.68 1.74 -0.28
C LEU A 140 18.98 0.50 -1.13
N LYS A 141 18.18 -0.56 -0.95
CA LYS A 141 18.24 -1.81 -1.71
C LYS A 141 17.04 -1.89 -2.63
N ILE A 142 17.29 -2.15 -3.90
CA ILE A 142 16.22 -2.44 -4.86
C ILE A 142 15.77 -3.88 -4.63
N ILE A 143 14.49 -4.06 -4.30
CA ILE A 143 13.87 -5.38 -4.17
C ILE A 143 13.28 -5.74 -5.54
N PRO A 144 13.64 -6.90 -6.13
CA PRO A 144 13.14 -7.29 -7.44
C PRO A 144 11.67 -7.73 -7.31
N VAL A 145 10.75 -6.84 -7.70
CA VAL A 145 9.31 -7.12 -7.75
C VAL A 145 8.84 -7.27 -9.19
N VAL A 146 7.72 -7.99 -9.37
CA VAL A 146 7.07 -8.11 -10.68
C VAL A 146 6.70 -6.72 -11.18
N GLN A 147 7.08 -6.41 -12.41
CA GLN A 147 6.71 -5.14 -13.03
C GLN A 147 5.26 -5.21 -13.51
N GLN A 148 4.50 -4.17 -13.20
CA GLN A 148 3.13 -4.02 -13.65
C GLN A 148 3.07 -3.90 -15.19
N GLN A 149 2.02 -4.42 -15.82
CA GLN A 149 1.84 -4.33 -17.28
C GLN A 149 1.02 -3.11 -17.69
N ASN A 150 0.28 -2.51 -16.74
CA ASN A 150 -0.59 -1.37 -16.97
C ASN A 150 -0.07 -0.09 -16.28
N LEU A 151 -0.82 1.02 -16.36
CA LEU A 151 -0.42 2.32 -15.80
C LEU A 151 -1.17 2.72 -14.53
N HIS A 152 -2.02 1.85 -13.97
CA HIS A 152 -2.94 2.19 -12.89
C HIS A 152 -2.81 1.31 -11.64
N ASP A 153 -2.22 0.12 -11.75
CA ASP A 153 -2.18 -0.84 -10.63
C ASP A 153 -1.06 -0.61 -9.62
N CYS A 154 -0.21 0.41 -9.80
CA CYS A 154 0.88 0.72 -8.87
C CYS A 154 0.44 0.81 -7.40
N GLY A 155 -0.78 1.31 -7.15
CA GLY A 155 -1.36 1.40 -5.80
C GLY A 155 -1.67 0.04 -5.20
N TYR A 156 -2.20 -0.86 -6.02
CA TYR A 156 -2.49 -2.21 -5.59
C TYR A 156 -1.22 -3.04 -5.39
N HIS A 157 -0.26 -2.96 -6.32
CA HIS A 157 1.06 -3.57 -6.16
C HIS A 157 1.71 -3.11 -4.85
N MET A 158 1.73 -1.80 -4.58
CA MET A 158 2.23 -1.24 -3.32
C MET A 158 1.52 -1.82 -2.08
N MET A 159 0.19 -1.89 -2.07
CA MET A 159 -0.56 -2.48 -0.95
C MET A 159 -0.26 -3.98 -0.77
N LEU A 160 -0.20 -4.75 -1.86
CA LEU A 160 0.13 -6.17 -1.80
C LEU A 160 1.56 -6.40 -1.31
N HIS A 161 2.52 -5.55 -1.71
CA HIS A 161 3.87 -5.58 -1.16
C HIS A 161 3.89 -5.34 0.35
N MET A 162 3.03 -4.47 0.89
CA MET A 162 2.90 -4.29 2.34
C MET A 162 2.27 -5.50 3.03
N ILE A 163 1.22 -6.09 2.43
CA ILE A 163 0.50 -7.25 3.00
C ILE A 163 1.41 -8.49 3.06
N HIS A 164 2.20 -8.72 2.01
CA HIS A 164 3.02 -9.92 1.85
C HIS A 164 4.50 -9.69 2.16
N TYR A 165 4.87 -8.55 2.75
CA TYR A 165 6.27 -8.21 2.97
C TYR A 165 7.02 -9.30 3.74
N GLY A 166 8.10 -9.83 3.16
CA GLY A 166 8.89 -10.94 3.71
C GLY A 166 8.41 -12.34 3.32
N GLU A 167 7.24 -12.46 2.68
CA GLU A 167 6.67 -13.73 2.22
C GLU A 167 6.93 -13.96 0.72
N LYS A 168 6.74 -15.21 0.26
CA LYS A 168 7.00 -15.59 -1.14
C LYS A 168 6.03 -14.92 -2.12
N GLU A 169 4.82 -14.66 -1.65
CA GLU A 169 3.71 -14.07 -2.39
C GLU A 169 4.05 -12.65 -2.87
N MET A 170 4.88 -11.91 -2.12
CA MET A 170 5.35 -10.56 -2.50
C MET A 170 6.04 -10.52 -3.86
N TYR A 171 6.74 -11.60 -4.22
CA TYR A 171 7.51 -11.71 -5.47
C TYR A 171 6.70 -12.27 -6.64
N ASN A 172 5.44 -12.66 -6.42
CA ASN A 172 4.60 -13.35 -7.41
C ASN A 172 3.23 -12.69 -7.58
N ILE A 173 3.17 -11.36 -7.44
CA ILE A 173 1.95 -10.59 -7.72
C ILE A 173 1.70 -10.61 -9.22
N VAL A 174 0.53 -11.09 -9.63
CA VAL A 174 0.14 -11.23 -11.03
C VAL A 174 -1.11 -10.42 -11.34
N GLU A 175 -1.11 -9.76 -12.50
CA GLU A 175 -2.27 -9.05 -13.04
C GLU A 175 -3.19 -10.03 -13.77
N VAL A 176 -4.47 -10.03 -13.41
CA VAL A 176 -5.48 -10.88 -14.05
C VAL A 176 -6.31 -10.01 -14.99
N SER A 177 -6.10 -10.17 -16.30
CA SER A 177 -6.64 -9.31 -17.37
C SER A 177 -8.15 -9.45 -17.67
N LYS A 178 -8.93 -10.01 -16.75
CA LYS A 178 -10.39 -10.13 -16.91
C LYS A 178 -11.07 -9.79 -15.60
N TYR A 179 -11.65 -8.60 -15.48
CA TYR A 179 -12.68 -8.22 -14.50
C TYR A 179 -12.54 -8.73 -13.04
N TYR A 180 -11.35 -9.08 -12.58
CA TYR A 180 -11.14 -9.67 -11.27
C TYR A 180 -9.92 -9.02 -10.64
N VAL A 181 -10.15 -8.55 -9.42
CA VAL A 181 -9.15 -8.12 -8.44
C VAL A 181 -7.94 -9.04 -8.49
N LEU A 182 -6.74 -8.47 -8.35
CA LEU A 182 -5.46 -9.17 -8.28
C LEU A 182 -5.59 -10.42 -7.39
N CYS A 183 -5.41 -11.59 -8.00
CA CYS A 183 -5.44 -12.88 -7.33
C CYS A 183 -4.05 -13.51 -7.35
N PHE A 184 -3.65 -14.11 -6.23
CA PHE A 184 -2.49 -14.99 -6.15
C PHE A 184 -2.83 -16.34 -6.80
N THR A 185 -1.91 -16.88 -7.62
CA THR A 185 -1.99 -18.24 -8.17
C THR A 185 -1.09 -19.21 -7.44
#